data_AF-A0A2P2FQJ0-F1
#
_entry.id   AF-A0A2P2FQJ0-F1
#
_cell.length_a   1.000
_cell.length_b   1.000
_cell.length_c   1.000
_cell.angle_alpha   90.00
_cell.angle_beta   90.00
_cell.angle_gamma   90.00
#
_symmetry.space_group_name_H-M   'P 1'
#
loop_
_entity.id
_entity.type
_entity.pdbx_description
1 polymer ?
#
loop_
_entity_poly.entity_id
_entity_poly.type
_entity_poly.pdbx_seq_one_letter_code
_entity_poly.pdbx_strand_id
1 'polypeptide(L)'
;MTAEHPLVVAGDDILLDEILRVAAAAGCEVERAPDLAAARGRWARAPLVVLDEEAASAPNRLLRRNKVLLVCKGAPTPVTWERAFNTGSEKVLSLPDEEGDLIGEFADVVDGPARDDGVVIGIIGGRGGAGASVLAAAVAYQAEKSGTGGLLVDCDPLGGGVDVLLAAERDRGPRWPELELGGRVSMAALSEALPRKKYSTGSLSFVSYGREGRGPGPEAIEGVLNAGRRAGRTVVCDLPRYFGAETATVIGLADLVVVVVPAELRACAAAKQVLARLEPHATRIGVAVRGPSPAGLIPQEIADAVGVPLITSMGRERSLSVALDRGEFVPRHRGHLATAATEVLAAARGNLAGASR
;
A
#
# COMPACT_ATOMS: atom_id res chain seq x y z
N MET A 1 -3.03 -2.48 -28.84
CA MET A 1 -2.40 -3.67 -28.23
C MET A 1 -3.52 -4.65 -27.96
N THR A 2 -3.46 -5.86 -28.51
CA THR A 2 -4.39 -6.94 -28.15
C THR A 2 -4.20 -7.24 -26.67
N ALA A 3 -5.27 -7.24 -25.88
CA ALA A 3 -5.20 -7.61 -24.47
C ALA A 3 -4.65 -9.04 -24.37
N GLU A 4 -3.59 -9.24 -23.59
CA GLU A 4 -3.04 -10.58 -23.34
C GLU A 4 -3.76 -11.16 -22.12
N HIS A 5 -4.50 -12.25 -22.32
CA HIS A 5 -5.30 -12.90 -21.29
C HIS A 5 -4.56 -14.11 -20.69
N PRO A 6 -4.74 -14.44 -19.40
CA PRO A 6 -4.26 -15.70 -18.86
C PRO A 6 -4.74 -16.89 -19.66
N LEU A 7 -3.91 -17.93 -19.73
CA LEU A 7 -4.23 -19.17 -20.41
C LEU A 7 -4.55 -20.25 -19.39
N VAL A 8 -5.76 -20.79 -19.43
CA VAL A 8 -6.15 -21.97 -18.65
C VAL A 8 -6.09 -23.20 -19.57
N VAL A 9 -5.32 -24.19 -19.15
CA VAL A 9 -5.24 -25.51 -19.80
C VAL A 9 -5.72 -26.56 -18.81
N ALA A 10 -6.90 -27.11 -19.05
CA ALA A 10 -7.51 -28.07 -18.15
C ALA A 10 -8.10 -29.25 -18.94
N GLY A 11 -7.86 -30.46 -18.45
CA GLY A 11 -8.47 -31.70 -18.94
C GLY A 11 -9.65 -32.19 -18.09
N ASP A 12 -9.78 -31.71 -16.85
CA ASP A 12 -10.91 -31.95 -15.96
C ASP A 12 -11.90 -30.77 -16.06
N ASP A 13 -13.08 -31.04 -16.64
CA ASP A 13 -14.14 -30.04 -16.82
C ASP A 13 -14.64 -29.44 -15.50
N ILE A 14 -14.64 -30.21 -14.41
CA ILE A 14 -15.10 -29.72 -13.10
C ILE A 14 -14.10 -28.72 -12.54
N LEU A 15 -12.81 -29.06 -12.60
CA LEU A 15 -11.76 -28.16 -12.11
C LEU A 15 -11.61 -26.94 -13.02
N LEU A 16 -11.83 -27.10 -14.33
CA LEU A 16 -11.93 -25.98 -15.27
C LEU A 16 -13.03 -25.01 -14.84
N ASP A 17 -14.24 -25.48 -14.59
CA ASP A 17 -15.36 -24.63 -14.16
C ASP A 17 -15.05 -23.90 -12.83
N GLU A 18 -14.38 -24.57 -11.90
CA GLU A 18 -13.91 -23.94 -10.66
C GLU A 18 -12.87 -22.85 -10.92
N ILE A 19 -11.85 -23.10 -11.74
CA ILE A 19 -10.83 -22.10 -12.12
C ILE A 19 -11.47 -20.91 -12.83
N LEU A 20 -12.43 -21.14 -13.73
CA LEU A 20 -13.14 -20.08 -14.45
C LEU A 20 -14.00 -19.24 -13.51
N ARG A 21 -14.66 -19.87 -12.53
CA ARG A 21 -15.40 -19.16 -11.47
C ARG A 21 -14.46 -18.27 -10.67
N VAL A 22 -13.29 -18.76 -10.31
CA VAL A 22 -12.27 -18.01 -9.58
C VAL A 22 -11.72 -16.84 -10.40
N ALA A 23 -11.41 -17.05 -11.69
CA ALA A 23 -10.99 -15.98 -12.59
C ALA A 23 -12.06 -14.89 -12.73
N ALA A 24 -13.33 -15.28 -12.85
CA ALA A 24 -14.45 -14.34 -12.90
C ALA A 24 -14.61 -13.53 -11.61
N ALA A 25 -14.39 -14.16 -10.43
CA ALA A 25 -14.38 -13.45 -9.15
C ALA A 25 -13.26 -12.40 -9.07
N ALA A 26 -12.13 -12.63 -9.74
CA ALA A 26 -11.04 -11.66 -9.89
C ALA A 26 -11.27 -10.63 -11.01
N GLY A 27 -12.38 -10.70 -11.75
CA GLY A 27 -12.65 -9.85 -12.92
C GLY A 27 -11.71 -10.12 -14.10
N CYS A 28 -11.10 -11.30 -14.15
CA CYS A 28 -10.09 -11.66 -15.14
C CYS A 28 -10.70 -12.47 -16.29
N GLU A 29 -10.64 -11.94 -17.51
CA GLU A 29 -10.95 -12.71 -18.71
C GLU A 29 -9.80 -13.65 -19.06
N VAL A 30 -10.10 -14.92 -19.33
CA VAL A 30 -9.10 -15.96 -19.61
C VAL A 30 -9.34 -16.63 -20.96
N GLU A 31 -8.24 -17.00 -21.60
CA GLU A 31 -8.24 -17.86 -22.77
C GLU A 31 -8.15 -19.33 -22.37
N ARG A 32 -8.87 -20.19 -23.09
CA ARG A 32 -8.93 -21.63 -22.80
C ARG A 32 -8.19 -22.44 -23.86
N ALA A 33 -7.50 -23.48 -23.42
CA ALA A 33 -6.98 -24.53 -24.28
C ALA A 33 -7.32 -25.90 -23.68
N PRO A 34 -7.76 -26.88 -24.48
CA PRO A 34 -8.05 -28.22 -23.98
C PRO A 34 -6.78 -29.01 -23.61
N ASP A 35 -5.64 -28.66 -24.20
CA ASP A 35 -4.38 -29.35 -23.95
C ASP A 35 -3.16 -28.45 -24.24
N LEU A 36 -1.97 -28.93 -23.86
CA LEU A 36 -0.70 -28.24 -24.09
C LEU A 36 -0.36 -28.07 -25.59
N ALA A 37 -0.91 -28.90 -26.47
CA ALA A 37 -0.67 -28.77 -27.91
C ALA A 37 -1.43 -27.56 -28.48
N ALA A 38 -2.69 -27.38 -28.11
CA ALA A 38 -3.54 -26.24 -28.45
C ALA A 38 -3.13 -24.94 -27.73
N ALA A 39 -2.41 -25.05 -26.61
CA ALA A 39 -1.83 -23.93 -25.87
C ALA A 39 -0.61 -23.32 -26.58
N ARG A 40 0.09 -24.05 -27.47
CA ARG A 40 1.41 -23.68 -27.99
C ARG A 40 1.51 -22.27 -28.57
N GLY A 41 0.51 -21.81 -29.32
CA GLY A 41 0.52 -20.49 -29.96
C GLY A 41 0.37 -19.31 -28.98
N ARG A 42 -0.13 -19.58 -27.77
CA ARG A 42 -0.51 -18.57 -26.76
C ARG A 42 0.38 -18.62 -25.52
N TRP A 43 0.95 -19.79 -25.25
CA TRP A 43 1.81 -20.07 -24.09
C TRP A 43 2.86 -19.00 -23.80
N ALA A 44 3.57 -18.54 -24.84
CA ALA A 44 4.67 -17.58 -24.68
C ALA A 44 4.18 -16.16 -24.36
N ARG A 45 2.95 -15.81 -24.72
CA ARG A 45 2.38 -14.45 -24.57
C ARG A 45 1.44 -14.32 -23.38
N ALA A 46 0.89 -15.42 -22.88
CA ALA A 46 -0.02 -15.36 -21.74
C ALA A 46 0.68 -14.71 -20.52
N PRO A 47 0.09 -13.74 -19.82
CA PRO A 47 0.69 -13.17 -18.61
C PRO A 47 0.76 -14.19 -17.46
N LEU A 48 -0.16 -15.16 -17.45
CA LEU A 48 -0.25 -16.26 -16.50
C LEU A 48 -0.73 -17.53 -17.22
N VAL A 49 -0.18 -18.68 -16.84
CA VAL A 49 -0.67 -19.99 -17.28
C VAL A 49 -1.15 -20.78 -16.06
N VAL A 50 -2.38 -21.28 -16.11
CA VAL A 50 -2.95 -22.18 -15.11
C VAL A 50 -3.17 -23.54 -15.75
N LEU A 51 -2.55 -24.56 -15.17
CA LEU A 51 -2.71 -25.96 -15.58
C LEU A 51 -3.52 -26.67 -14.51
N ASP A 52 -4.41 -27.58 -14.91
CA ASP A 52 -4.88 -28.60 -13.98
C ASP A 52 -3.95 -29.82 -13.96
N GLU A 53 -4.19 -30.73 -13.02
CA GLU A 53 -3.41 -31.97 -12.92
C GLU A 53 -3.51 -32.85 -14.16
N GLU A 54 -4.66 -32.90 -14.84
CA GLU A 54 -4.88 -33.76 -16.00
C GLU A 54 -4.09 -33.26 -17.22
N ALA A 55 -4.11 -31.97 -17.50
CA ALA A 55 -3.31 -31.34 -18.55
C ALA A 55 -1.80 -31.42 -18.26
N ALA A 56 -1.41 -31.41 -16.98
CA ALA A 56 -0.03 -31.57 -16.55
C ALA A 56 0.47 -33.04 -16.56
N SER A 57 -0.42 -34.02 -16.80
CA SER A 57 -0.03 -35.43 -16.93
C SER A 57 0.78 -35.69 -18.22
N ALA A 58 0.57 -34.86 -19.25
CA ALA A 58 1.29 -34.94 -20.50
C ALA A 58 2.66 -34.23 -20.38
N PRO A 59 3.74 -34.78 -20.99
CA PRO A 59 5.05 -34.14 -20.99
C PRO A 59 4.99 -32.73 -21.59
N ASN A 60 5.42 -31.72 -20.83
CA ASN A 60 5.46 -30.34 -21.33
C ASN A 60 6.59 -30.19 -22.37
N ARG A 61 6.21 -29.99 -23.64
CA ARG A 61 7.13 -29.70 -24.76
C ARG A 61 7.18 -28.22 -25.13
N LEU A 62 6.61 -27.35 -24.30
CA LEU A 62 6.60 -25.91 -24.50
C LEU A 62 7.81 -25.25 -23.84
N LEU A 63 8.08 -23.99 -24.21
CA LEU A 63 9.20 -23.23 -23.64
C LEU A 63 8.96 -22.96 -22.15
N ARG A 64 10.00 -23.17 -21.32
CA ARG A 64 9.95 -22.79 -19.90
C ARG A 64 9.73 -21.29 -19.76
N ARG A 65 8.92 -20.91 -18.77
CA ARG A 65 8.58 -19.52 -18.46
C ARG A 65 8.20 -19.39 -16.99
N ASN A 66 8.17 -18.14 -16.53
CA ASN A 66 7.66 -17.79 -15.22
C ASN A 66 6.13 -17.68 -15.24
N LYS A 67 5.47 -17.60 -14.07
CA LYS A 67 4.01 -17.51 -13.92
C LYS A 67 3.26 -18.70 -14.54
N VAL A 68 3.66 -19.91 -14.14
CA VAL A 68 2.93 -21.16 -14.41
C VAL A 68 2.45 -21.72 -13.09
N LEU A 69 1.16 -21.99 -12.96
CA LEU A 69 0.54 -22.56 -11.76
C LEU A 69 -0.04 -23.92 -12.09
N LEU A 70 0.10 -24.87 -11.16
CA LEU A 70 -0.65 -26.12 -11.21
C LEU A 70 -1.80 -26.04 -10.19
N VAL A 71 -3.01 -26.37 -10.60
CA VAL A 71 -4.18 -26.45 -9.75
C VAL A 71 -4.59 -27.91 -9.62
N CYS A 72 -4.84 -28.35 -8.39
CA CYS A 72 -5.29 -29.70 -8.07
C CYS A 72 -6.56 -29.67 -7.23
N LYS A 73 -7.26 -30.81 -7.18
CA LYS A 73 -8.43 -30.99 -6.33
C LYS A 73 -8.01 -31.59 -4.99
N GLY A 74 -8.17 -30.83 -3.92
CA GLY A 74 -7.71 -31.23 -2.59
C GLY A 74 -6.19 -31.33 -2.47
N ALA A 75 -5.74 -31.88 -1.33
CA ALA A 75 -4.34 -31.82 -0.92
C ALA A 75 -3.35 -32.40 -1.96
N PRO A 76 -2.28 -31.67 -2.31
CA PRO A 76 -1.29 -32.11 -3.29
C PRO A 76 -0.64 -33.44 -2.90
N THR A 77 -0.51 -34.34 -3.88
CA THR A 77 0.15 -35.64 -3.72
C THR A 77 1.58 -35.61 -4.25
N PRO A 78 2.44 -36.61 -3.98
CA PRO A 78 3.75 -36.71 -4.62
C PRO A 78 3.71 -36.67 -6.14
N VAL A 79 2.65 -37.23 -6.76
CA VAL A 79 2.43 -37.20 -8.21
C VAL A 79 2.11 -35.78 -8.69
N THR A 80 1.33 -35.02 -7.93
CA THR A 80 1.04 -33.60 -8.18
C THR A 80 2.33 -32.78 -8.24
N TRP A 81 3.22 -33.00 -7.27
CA TRP A 81 4.53 -32.32 -7.22
C TRP A 81 5.46 -32.70 -8.37
N GLU A 82 5.47 -33.99 -8.75
CA GLU A 82 6.21 -34.44 -9.93
C GLU A 82 5.71 -33.76 -11.21
N ARG A 83 4.38 -33.67 -11.39
CA ARG A 83 3.76 -32.97 -12.52
C ARG A 83 4.14 -31.49 -12.53
N ALA A 84 4.02 -30.80 -11.40
CA ALA A 84 4.41 -29.40 -11.25
C ALA A 84 5.88 -29.16 -11.63
N PHE A 85 6.77 -30.03 -11.18
CA PHE A 85 8.19 -29.95 -11.53
C PHE A 85 8.43 -30.13 -13.04
N ASN A 86 7.75 -31.11 -13.65
CA ASN A 86 7.88 -31.40 -15.08
C ASN A 86 7.29 -30.30 -15.97
N THR A 87 6.23 -29.62 -15.52
CA THR A 87 5.64 -28.48 -16.23
C THR A 87 6.36 -27.16 -15.98
N GLY A 88 7.22 -27.10 -14.96
CA GLY A 88 7.89 -25.88 -14.53
C GLY A 88 6.96 -24.93 -13.78
N SER A 89 5.96 -25.47 -13.08
CA SER A 89 5.03 -24.69 -12.27
C SER A 89 5.75 -24.08 -11.06
N GLU A 90 5.53 -22.78 -10.85
CA GLU A 90 6.11 -22.03 -9.73
C GLU A 90 5.38 -22.31 -8.42
N LYS A 91 4.08 -22.60 -8.50
CA LYS A 91 3.23 -22.94 -7.36
C LYS A 91 2.24 -24.05 -7.73
N VAL A 92 1.83 -24.78 -6.69
CA VAL A 92 0.73 -25.74 -6.73
C VAL A 92 -0.34 -25.21 -5.78
N LEU A 93 -1.59 -25.11 -6.25
CA LEU A 93 -2.73 -24.61 -5.47
C LEU A 93 -3.84 -25.67 -5.43
N SER A 94 -4.33 -25.99 -4.25
CA SER A 94 -5.41 -26.93 -3.97
C SER A 94 -6.74 -26.21 -3.89
N LEU A 95 -7.70 -26.53 -4.77
CA LEU A 95 -9.07 -26.04 -4.63
C LEU A 95 -9.93 -27.04 -3.83
N PRO A 96 -10.84 -26.54 -2.96
CA PRO A 96 -11.18 -25.12 -2.74
C PRO A 96 -10.31 -24.38 -1.70
N ASP A 97 -9.38 -25.06 -1.02
CA ASP A 97 -8.68 -24.53 0.16
C ASP A 97 -7.83 -23.27 -0.13
N GLU A 98 -7.18 -23.21 -1.29
CA GLU A 98 -6.30 -22.11 -1.74
C GLU A 98 -6.96 -21.25 -2.83
N GLU A 99 -8.29 -21.18 -2.86
CA GLU A 99 -9.06 -20.34 -3.78
C GLU A 99 -8.62 -18.87 -3.71
N GLY A 100 -8.36 -18.35 -2.50
CA GLY A 100 -7.91 -16.96 -2.29
C GLY A 100 -6.56 -16.65 -2.95
N ASP A 101 -5.65 -17.62 -2.98
CA ASP A 101 -4.34 -17.46 -3.63
C ASP A 101 -4.47 -17.48 -5.15
N LEU A 102 -5.36 -18.30 -5.69
CA LEU A 102 -5.64 -18.33 -7.14
C LEU A 102 -6.36 -17.04 -7.60
N ILE A 103 -7.32 -16.52 -6.82
CA ILE A 103 -7.87 -15.16 -7.02
C ILE A 103 -6.72 -14.15 -7.07
N GLY A 104 -5.74 -14.33 -6.18
CA GLY A 104 -4.55 -13.51 -6.12
C GLY A 104 -3.78 -13.42 -7.42
N GLU A 105 -3.42 -14.57 -8.00
CA GLU A 105 -2.62 -14.63 -9.22
C GLU A 105 -3.39 -14.08 -10.44
N PHE A 106 -4.72 -14.29 -10.53
CA PHE A 106 -5.53 -13.65 -11.57
C PHE A 106 -5.62 -12.13 -11.40
N ALA A 107 -5.78 -11.65 -10.17
CA ALA A 107 -5.81 -10.23 -9.88
C ALA A 107 -4.46 -9.54 -10.21
N ASP A 108 -3.33 -10.20 -9.98
CA ASP A 108 -2.00 -9.71 -10.41
C ASP A 108 -1.93 -9.46 -11.92
N VAL A 109 -2.58 -10.31 -12.73
CA VAL A 109 -2.61 -10.11 -14.17
C VAL A 109 -3.45 -8.89 -14.55
N VAL A 110 -4.61 -8.74 -13.93
CA VAL A 110 -5.52 -7.61 -14.18
C VAL A 110 -4.89 -6.28 -13.74
N ASP A 111 -4.25 -6.26 -12.57
CA ASP A 111 -3.56 -5.10 -12.02
C ASP A 111 -2.26 -4.76 -12.80
N GLY A 112 -1.68 -5.73 -13.51
CA GLY A 112 -0.41 -5.62 -14.22
C GLY A 112 0.81 -5.90 -13.33
N PRO A 113 2.03 -5.94 -13.90
CA PRO A 113 3.23 -6.21 -13.11
C PRO A 113 3.40 -5.18 -12.00
N ALA A 114 3.75 -5.67 -10.80
CA ALA A 114 4.06 -4.81 -9.66
C ALA A 114 5.09 -3.76 -10.08
N ARG A 115 4.81 -2.49 -9.78
CA ARG A 115 5.72 -1.40 -10.11
C ARG A 115 6.72 -1.25 -8.97
N ASP A 116 8.01 -1.20 -9.31
CA ASP A 116 9.10 -1.13 -8.33
C ASP A 116 9.17 0.20 -7.57
N ASP A 117 8.31 1.17 -7.89
CA ASP A 117 8.31 2.53 -7.34
C ASP A 117 7.31 2.75 -6.19
N GLY A 118 6.48 1.76 -5.87
CA GLY A 118 5.53 1.82 -4.77
C GLY A 118 6.22 1.86 -3.41
N VAL A 119 5.78 2.77 -2.54
CA VAL A 119 6.40 2.98 -1.21
C VAL A 119 5.34 3.25 -0.15
N VAL A 120 5.54 2.72 1.05
CA VAL A 120 4.68 2.93 2.22
C VAL A 120 5.42 3.82 3.23
N ILE A 121 4.79 4.94 3.60
CA ILE A 121 5.34 5.93 4.53
C ILE A 121 4.40 6.05 5.74
N GLY A 122 4.87 5.68 6.93
CA GLY A 122 4.15 5.96 8.17
C GLY A 122 4.50 7.34 8.71
N ILE A 123 3.53 8.14 9.13
CA ILE A 123 3.77 9.43 9.78
C ILE A 123 3.11 9.43 11.15
N ILE A 124 3.89 9.68 12.20
CA ILE A 124 3.43 9.63 13.59
C ILE A 124 3.90 10.86 14.36
N GLY A 125 3.10 11.35 15.30
CA GLY A 125 3.51 12.45 16.18
C GLY A 125 4.48 11.97 17.26
N GLY A 126 5.57 12.69 17.49
CA GLY A 126 6.38 12.53 18.71
C GLY A 126 5.66 13.04 19.97
N ARG A 127 4.66 13.93 19.78
CA ARG A 127 3.72 14.39 20.81
C ARG A 127 2.33 14.68 20.25
N GLY A 128 1.36 14.91 21.13
CA GLY A 128 0.02 15.35 20.73
C GLY A 128 0.10 16.75 20.09
N GLY A 129 -0.63 16.95 18.99
CA GLY A 129 -0.61 18.21 18.24
C GLY A 129 0.73 18.51 17.55
N ALA A 130 1.54 17.49 17.26
CA ALA A 130 2.81 17.67 16.55
C ALA A 130 2.61 18.13 15.08
N GLY A 131 1.47 17.81 14.47
CA GLY A 131 1.18 18.08 13.05
C GLY A 131 1.43 16.87 12.13
N ALA A 132 1.35 15.65 12.65
CA ALA A 132 1.54 14.41 11.89
C ALA A 132 0.53 14.28 10.75
N SER A 133 -0.78 14.36 11.05
CA SER A 133 -1.85 14.29 10.05
C SER A 133 -1.71 15.32 8.92
N VAL A 134 -1.32 16.54 9.28
CA VAL A 134 -1.08 17.63 8.31
C VAL A 134 0.10 17.30 7.39
N LEU A 135 1.19 16.76 7.95
CA LEU A 135 2.33 16.32 7.14
C LEU A 135 1.96 15.10 6.29
N ALA A 136 1.20 14.14 6.81
CA ALA A 136 0.72 12.97 6.07
C ALA A 136 -0.08 13.37 4.84
N ALA A 137 -1.07 14.23 5.03
CA ALA A 137 -1.85 14.77 3.93
C ALA A 137 -0.99 15.55 2.91
N ALA A 138 0.02 16.29 3.38
CA ALA A 138 0.91 17.05 2.49
C ALA A 138 1.84 16.15 1.67
N VAL A 139 2.38 15.08 2.27
CA VAL A 139 3.21 14.07 1.59
C VAL A 139 2.40 13.35 0.53
N ALA A 140 1.18 12.90 0.88
CA ALA A 140 0.29 12.23 -0.06
C ALA A 140 -0.11 13.16 -1.23
N TYR A 141 -0.44 14.42 -0.92
CA TYR A 141 -0.72 15.45 -1.93
C TYR A 141 0.47 15.69 -2.87
N GLN A 142 1.69 15.77 -2.34
CA GLN A 142 2.89 15.98 -3.15
C GLN A 142 3.23 14.76 -4.02
N ALA A 143 2.97 13.54 -3.53
CA ALA A 143 3.11 12.32 -4.32
C ALA A 143 2.15 12.33 -5.52
N GLU A 144 0.88 12.65 -5.27
CA GLU A 144 -0.15 12.79 -6.32
C GLU A 144 0.27 13.84 -7.36
N LYS A 145 0.69 15.02 -6.90
CA LYS A 145 1.14 16.10 -7.77
C LYS A 145 2.39 15.75 -8.59
N SER A 146 3.26 14.88 -8.07
CA SER A 146 4.47 14.43 -8.77
C SER A 146 4.21 13.34 -9.83
N GLY A 147 2.97 12.85 -9.94
CA GLY A 147 2.56 11.84 -10.92
C GLY A 147 2.76 10.40 -10.48
N THR A 148 3.26 10.16 -9.27
CA THR A 148 3.46 8.80 -8.73
C THR A 148 2.23 8.23 -8.03
N GLY A 149 1.13 8.99 -7.96
CA GLY A 149 -0.12 8.56 -7.32
C GLY A 149 -0.02 8.54 -5.79
N GLY A 150 -0.75 9.45 -5.14
CA GLY A 150 -0.84 9.49 -3.68
C GLY A 150 -2.04 8.69 -3.17
N LEU A 151 -1.86 7.93 -2.09
CA LEU A 151 -2.95 7.35 -1.31
C LEU A 151 -2.75 7.71 0.17
N LEU A 152 -3.66 8.51 0.74
CA LEU A 152 -3.64 8.82 2.17
C LEU A 152 -4.49 7.81 2.93
N VAL A 153 -3.91 7.15 3.94
CA VAL A 153 -4.58 6.15 4.75
C VAL A 153 -4.64 6.64 6.19
N ASP A 154 -5.83 6.92 6.69
CA ASP A 154 -6.06 7.23 8.09
C ASP A 154 -5.96 5.97 8.93
N CYS A 155 -5.01 5.93 9.87
CA CYS A 155 -4.85 4.82 10.80
C CYS A 155 -5.19 5.22 12.24
N ASP A 156 -5.65 6.46 12.49
CA ASP A 156 -5.95 6.95 13.84
C ASP A 156 -7.46 6.91 14.14
N PRO A 157 -7.96 5.87 14.85
CA PRO A 157 -9.38 5.79 15.20
C PRO A 157 -9.85 6.94 16.09
N LEU A 158 -8.94 7.68 16.73
CA LEU A 158 -9.23 8.80 17.63
C LEU A 158 -8.91 10.16 16.99
N GLY A 159 -8.45 10.18 15.74
CA GLY A 159 -7.97 11.39 15.04
C GLY A 159 -9.08 12.30 14.50
N GLY A 160 -10.33 11.85 14.52
CA GLY A 160 -11.50 12.60 14.01
C GLY A 160 -11.73 12.46 12.50
N GLY A 161 -10.91 11.66 11.81
CA GLY A 161 -11.01 11.40 10.37
C GLY A 161 -10.15 12.36 9.54
N VAL A 162 -9.28 11.83 8.69
CA VAL A 162 -8.53 12.65 7.72
C VAL A 162 -9.44 13.37 6.71
N ASP A 163 -10.68 12.90 6.55
CA ASP A 163 -11.66 13.56 5.70
C ASP A 163 -12.03 14.97 6.19
N VAL A 164 -12.02 15.22 7.51
CA VAL A 164 -12.18 16.57 8.07
C VAL A 164 -10.99 17.45 7.71
N LEU A 165 -9.77 16.94 7.84
CA LEU A 165 -8.55 17.66 7.50
C LEU A 165 -8.52 18.05 6.02
N LEU A 166 -8.97 17.15 5.14
CA LEU A 166 -9.06 17.40 3.70
C LEU A 166 -10.30 18.22 3.30
N ALA A 167 -11.20 18.53 4.24
CA ALA A 167 -12.50 19.14 4.00
C ALA A 167 -13.29 18.37 2.92
N ALA A 168 -13.38 17.07 3.14
CA ALA A 168 -13.99 16.06 2.28
C ALA A 168 -15.02 15.23 3.07
N GLU A 169 -15.44 15.69 4.26
CA GLU A 169 -16.38 14.98 5.13
C GLU A 169 -17.78 14.83 4.50
N ARG A 170 -18.11 15.63 3.49
CA ARG A 170 -19.35 15.54 2.70
C ARG A 170 -19.16 14.81 1.37
N ASP A 171 -17.94 14.43 1.03
CA ASP A 171 -17.65 13.74 -0.22
C ASP A 171 -18.13 12.29 -0.14
N ARG A 172 -18.86 11.87 -1.19
CA ARG A 172 -19.34 10.49 -1.34
C ARG A 172 -18.17 9.53 -1.45
N GLY A 173 -18.34 8.34 -0.89
CA GLY A 173 -17.37 7.25 -0.90
C GLY A 173 -17.31 6.57 0.46
N PRO A 174 -16.89 5.30 0.51
CA PRO A 174 -16.89 4.53 1.73
C PRO A 174 -15.80 5.03 2.69
N ARG A 175 -16.11 4.99 3.98
CA ARG A 175 -15.10 5.07 5.06
C ARG A 175 -14.72 3.66 5.52
N TRP A 176 -13.73 3.53 6.40
CA TRP A 176 -13.29 2.21 6.89
C TRP A 176 -14.42 1.23 7.25
N PRO A 177 -15.47 1.63 8.00
CA PRO A 177 -16.57 0.72 8.36
C PRO A 177 -17.44 0.29 7.17
N GLU A 178 -17.41 1.03 6.07
CA GLU A 178 -18.20 0.81 4.85
C GLU A 178 -17.37 0.11 3.76
N LEU A 179 -16.07 -0.09 4.00
CA LEU A 179 -15.18 -0.79 3.10
C LEU A 179 -15.24 -2.30 3.39
N GLU A 180 -15.92 -3.03 2.51
CA GLU A 180 -15.92 -4.51 2.52
C GLU A 180 -14.59 -5.03 1.99
N LEU A 181 -13.59 -5.11 2.88
CA LEU A 181 -12.25 -5.58 2.56
C LEU A 181 -12.11 -7.03 3.06
N GLY A 182 -12.43 -7.97 2.19
CA GLY A 182 -12.21 -9.40 2.39
C GLY A 182 -11.30 -9.96 1.29
N GLY A 183 -10.29 -10.74 1.68
CA GLY A 183 -9.33 -11.31 0.73
C GLY A 183 -8.42 -10.26 0.08
N ARG A 184 -8.00 -10.51 -1.17
CA ARG A 184 -7.06 -9.64 -1.87
C ARG A 184 -7.73 -8.35 -2.34
N VAL A 185 -7.12 -7.22 -1.99
CA VAL A 185 -7.57 -5.89 -2.39
C VAL A 185 -6.86 -5.44 -3.68
N SER A 186 -7.62 -5.05 -4.71
CA SER A 186 -7.09 -4.41 -5.92
C SER A 186 -7.09 -2.89 -5.79
N MET A 187 -6.03 -2.24 -6.29
CA MET A 187 -5.98 -0.78 -6.30
C MET A 187 -6.95 -0.17 -7.32
N ALA A 188 -7.34 -0.90 -8.37
CA ALA A 188 -8.36 -0.42 -9.32
C ALA A 188 -9.72 -0.29 -8.62
N ALA A 189 -10.15 -1.35 -7.94
CA ALA A 189 -11.38 -1.36 -7.14
C ALA A 189 -11.36 -0.28 -6.05
N LEU A 190 -10.24 -0.13 -5.33
CA LEU A 190 -10.08 0.97 -4.37
C LEU A 190 -10.17 2.33 -5.05
N SER A 191 -9.55 2.52 -6.20
CA SER A 191 -9.57 3.82 -6.90
C SER A 191 -10.98 4.20 -7.35
N GLU A 192 -11.81 3.24 -7.72
CA GLU A 192 -13.21 3.44 -8.09
C GLU A 192 -14.10 3.73 -6.88
N ALA A 193 -13.89 3.01 -5.78
CA ALA A 193 -14.71 3.12 -4.58
C ALA A 193 -14.35 4.34 -3.73
N LEU A 194 -13.05 4.57 -3.47
CA LEU A 194 -12.59 5.50 -2.45
C LEU A 194 -12.97 6.95 -2.76
N PRO A 195 -13.27 7.75 -1.71
CA PRO A 195 -13.45 9.18 -1.86
C PRO A 195 -12.15 9.83 -2.38
N ARG A 196 -12.31 10.91 -3.16
CA ARG A 196 -11.20 11.63 -3.77
C ARG A 196 -11.35 13.13 -3.54
N LYS A 197 -10.36 13.74 -2.88
CA LYS A 197 -10.28 15.19 -2.77
C LYS A 197 -9.74 15.77 -4.08
N LYS A 198 -10.55 16.60 -4.75
CA LYS A 198 -10.15 17.26 -6.00
C LYS A 198 -9.29 18.50 -5.72
N TYR A 199 -8.23 18.62 -6.52
CA TYR A 199 -7.34 19.77 -6.59
C TYR A 199 -7.23 20.26 -8.03
N SER A 200 -6.70 21.45 -8.24
CA SER A 200 -6.41 21.94 -9.60
C SER A 200 -5.35 21.10 -10.33
N THR A 201 -4.53 20.34 -9.61
CA THR A 201 -3.42 19.55 -10.13
C THR A 201 -3.69 18.05 -10.21
N GLY A 202 -4.88 17.58 -9.81
CA GLY A 202 -5.20 16.15 -9.72
C GLY A 202 -6.23 15.84 -8.64
N SER A 203 -6.31 14.59 -8.21
CA SER A 203 -7.22 14.18 -7.14
C SER A 203 -6.55 13.21 -6.18
N LEU A 204 -6.54 13.53 -4.89
CA LEU A 204 -5.98 12.66 -3.86
C LEU A 204 -7.03 11.66 -3.38
N SER A 205 -6.80 10.37 -3.61
CA SER A 205 -7.58 9.31 -2.98
C SER A 205 -7.20 9.16 -1.52
N PHE A 206 -8.18 8.91 -0.66
CA PHE A 206 -7.91 8.67 0.76
C PHE A 206 -8.84 7.62 1.37
N VAL A 207 -8.39 7.00 2.45
CA VAL A 207 -9.20 6.20 3.36
C VAL A 207 -9.27 6.94 4.69
N SER A 208 -10.47 7.08 5.24
CA SER A 208 -10.73 7.80 6.49
C SER A 208 -11.52 6.91 7.45
N TYR A 209 -11.34 7.10 8.75
CA TYR A 209 -12.31 6.62 9.72
C TYR A 209 -13.68 7.31 9.51
N GLY A 210 -14.74 6.54 9.68
CA GLY A 210 -16.10 7.05 9.76
C GLY A 210 -16.38 7.70 11.11
N ARG A 211 -17.57 8.30 11.26
CA ARG A 211 -18.01 8.84 12.56
C ARG A 211 -18.52 7.76 13.52
N GLU A 212 -18.99 6.66 12.95
CA GLU A 212 -19.54 5.50 13.65
C GLU A 212 -19.02 4.22 12.97
N GLY A 213 -19.18 3.07 13.63
CA GLY A 213 -18.77 1.77 13.09
C GLY A 213 -17.40 1.30 13.57
N ARG A 214 -17.07 0.04 13.26
CA ARG A 214 -15.81 -0.58 13.67
C ARG A 214 -14.68 -0.13 12.74
N GLY A 215 -13.52 0.14 13.31
CA GLY A 215 -12.28 0.32 12.54
C GLY A 215 -11.87 -0.94 11.78
N PRO A 216 -10.95 -0.81 10.82
CA PRO A 216 -10.41 -1.95 10.10
C PRO A 216 -9.62 -2.87 11.04
N GLY A 217 -9.60 -4.16 10.73
CA GLY A 217 -8.62 -5.07 11.33
C GLY A 217 -7.25 -4.98 10.64
N PRO A 218 -6.21 -5.61 11.20
CA PRO A 218 -4.87 -5.65 10.62
C PRO A 218 -4.82 -6.10 9.15
N GLU A 219 -5.56 -7.15 8.80
CA GLU A 219 -5.60 -7.71 7.43
C GLU A 219 -6.17 -6.71 6.40
N ALA A 220 -7.18 -5.92 6.78
CA ALA A 220 -7.76 -4.91 5.90
C ALA A 220 -6.79 -3.75 5.64
N ILE A 221 -6.03 -3.34 6.66
CA ILE A 221 -4.97 -2.33 6.52
C ILE A 221 -3.87 -2.86 5.62
N GLU A 222 -3.38 -4.07 5.89
CA GLU A 222 -2.37 -4.74 5.07
C GLU A 222 -2.80 -4.85 3.60
N GLY A 223 -4.05 -5.25 3.35
CA GLY A 223 -4.63 -5.34 2.02
C GLY A 223 -4.57 -4.01 1.26
N VAL A 224 -4.98 -2.91 1.88
CA VAL A 224 -4.94 -1.56 1.28
C VAL A 224 -3.52 -1.09 1.01
N LEU A 225 -2.60 -1.28 1.97
CA LEU A 225 -1.20 -0.88 1.82
C LEU A 225 -0.52 -1.65 0.69
N ASN A 226 -0.69 -2.97 0.66
CA ASN A 226 -0.12 -3.82 -0.37
C ASN A 226 -0.74 -3.55 -1.75
N ALA A 227 -2.04 -3.25 -1.82
CA ALA A 227 -2.69 -2.84 -3.07
C ALA A 227 -2.07 -1.56 -3.64
N GLY A 228 -1.93 -0.52 -2.80
CA GLY A 228 -1.30 0.74 -3.20
C GLY A 228 0.15 0.55 -3.62
N ARG A 229 0.93 -0.20 -2.84
CA ARG A 229 2.33 -0.50 -3.13
C ARG A 229 2.50 -1.26 -4.46
N ARG A 230 1.74 -2.33 -4.71
CA ARG A 230 1.80 -3.08 -5.97
C ARG A 230 1.48 -2.20 -7.19
N ALA A 231 0.53 -1.28 -7.04
CA ALA A 231 0.16 -0.32 -8.09
C ALA A 231 1.19 0.80 -8.31
N GLY A 232 2.33 0.79 -7.60
CA GLY A 232 3.37 1.82 -7.68
C GLY A 232 3.01 3.13 -6.98
N ARG A 233 1.99 3.14 -6.11
CA ARG A 233 1.56 4.35 -5.42
C ARG A 233 2.45 4.64 -4.21
N THR A 234 2.51 5.92 -3.85
CA THR A 234 3.00 6.33 -2.53
C THR A 234 1.85 6.30 -1.53
N VAL A 235 1.86 5.27 -0.68
CA VAL A 235 0.87 5.10 0.40
C VAL A 235 1.39 5.80 1.65
N VAL A 236 0.63 6.77 2.16
CA VAL A 236 1.00 7.54 3.34
C VAL A 236 0.01 7.26 4.46
N CYS A 237 0.49 6.70 5.56
CA CYS A 237 -0.33 6.31 6.70
C CYS A 237 -0.23 7.36 7.81
N ASP A 238 -1.36 7.96 8.19
CA ASP A 238 -1.46 8.83 9.36
C ASP A 238 -1.65 7.97 10.61
N LEU A 239 -0.58 7.82 11.40
CA LEU A 239 -0.50 6.85 12.48
C LEU A 239 -0.94 7.43 13.84
N PRO A 240 -1.69 6.67 14.65
CA PRO A 240 -1.99 7.02 16.02
C PRO A 240 -0.73 6.86 16.88
N ARG A 241 -0.71 7.54 18.04
CA ARG A 241 0.33 7.33 19.07
C ARG A 241 0.00 6.20 20.06
N TYR A 242 -0.99 5.39 19.72
CA TYR A 242 -1.36 4.16 20.41
C TYR A 242 -0.91 2.98 19.54
N PHE A 243 -0.30 1.98 20.17
CA PHE A 243 0.38 0.87 19.51
C PHE A 243 -0.46 -0.41 19.65
N GLY A 244 -1.45 -0.52 18.77
CA GLY A 244 -2.25 -1.74 18.57
C GLY A 244 -1.68 -2.64 17.46
N ALA A 245 -2.39 -3.73 17.17
CA ALA A 245 -2.01 -4.65 16.09
C ALA A 245 -2.03 -3.94 14.72
N GLU A 246 -3.01 -3.05 14.53
CA GLU A 246 -3.20 -2.23 13.34
C GLU A 246 -1.98 -1.32 13.08
N THR A 247 -1.53 -0.60 14.11
CA THR A 247 -0.34 0.25 14.04
C THR A 247 0.91 -0.58 13.76
N ALA A 248 1.05 -1.75 14.38
CA ALA A 248 2.19 -2.65 14.17
C ALA A 248 2.26 -3.18 12.73
N THR A 249 1.12 -3.53 12.12
CA THR A 249 1.03 -3.91 10.71
C THR A 249 1.55 -2.81 9.80
N VAL A 250 1.11 -1.57 10.00
CA VAL A 250 1.61 -0.44 9.18
C VAL A 250 3.10 -0.24 9.36
N ILE A 251 3.60 -0.26 10.60
CA ILE A 251 5.03 -0.05 10.88
C ILE A 251 5.88 -1.15 10.22
N GLY A 252 5.45 -2.41 10.28
CA GLY A 252 6.17 -3.52 9.67
C GLY A 252 6.20 -3.47 8.14
N LEU A 253 5.20 -2.85 7.51
CA LEU A 253 5.12 -2.69 6.05
C LEU A 253 5.74 -1.37 5.55
N ALA A 254 5.99 -0.40 6.43
CA ALA A 254 6.50 0.92 6.07
C ALA A 254 7.98 0.88 5.67
N ASP A 255 8.29 1.46 4.51
CA ASP A 255 9.65 1.67 4.02
C ASP A 255 10.34 2.84 4.75
N LEU A 256 9.54 3.76 5.31
CA LEU A 256 9.99 4.86 6.16
C LEU A 256 8.91 5.24 7.18
N VAL A 257 9.28 5.36 8.45
CA VAL A 257 8.45 5.99 9.49
C VAL A 257 9.02 7.35 9.85
N VAL A 258 8.21 8.40 9.70
CA VAL A 258 8.57 9.78 10.04
C VAL A 258 7.92 10.20 11.35
N VAL A 259 8.73 10.52 12.35
CA VAL A 259 8.27 11.06 13.63
C VAL A 259 8.26 12.58 13.57
N VAL A 260 7.10 13.21 13.73
CA VAL A 260 6.97 14.67 13.73
C VAL A 260 7.21 15.22 15.13
N VAL A 261 8.23 16.06 15.29
CA VAL A 261 8.66 16.56 16.61
C VAL A 261 8.75 18.08 16.58
N PRO A 262 7.88 18.81 17.32
CA PRO A 262 8.06 20.23 17.53
C PRO A 262 9.42 20.53 18.19
N ALA A 263 10.07 21.63 17.83
CA ALA A 263 11.39 22.01 18.33
C ALA A 263 11.36 22.53 19.78
N GLU A 264 10.89 21.68 20.69
CA GLU A 264 10.65 21.91 22.11
C GLU A 264 11.23 20.76 22.93
N LEU A 265 11.88 21.06 24.06
CA LEU A 265 12.53 20.03 24.89
C LEU A 265 11.55 18.92 25.36
N ARG A 266 10.34 19.31 25.78
CA ARG A 266 9.30 18.35 26.19
C ARG A 266 8.84 17.46 25.03
N ALA A 267 8.84 17.98 23.81
CA ALA A 267 8.51 17.20 22.62
C ALA A 267 9.60 16.16 22.34
N CYS A 268 10.89 16.47 22.53
CA CYS A 268 11.97 15.49 22.43
C CYS A 268 11.79 14.34 23.43
N ALA A 269 11.50 14.66 24.69
CA ALA A 269 11.28 13.66 25.73
C ALA A 269 10.09 12.74 25.41
N ALA A 270 8.99 13.29 24.90
CA ALA A 270 7.84 12.52 24.46
C ALA A 270 8.16 11.67 23.21
N ALA A 271 8.90 12.24 22.25
CA ALA A 271 9.29 11.55 21.02
C ALA A 271 10.16 10.32 21.30
N LYS A 272 11.09 10.39 22.28
CA LYS A 272 11.85 9.21 22.72
C LYS A 272 10.97 8.03 23.14
N GLN A 273 9.84 8.32 23.81
CA GLN A 273 8.90 7.28 24.24
C GLN A 273 8.12 6.67 23.07
N VAL A 274 7.91 7.44 22.00
CA VAL A 274 7.31 6.94 20.76
C VAL A 274 8.33 6.10 19.99
N LEU A 275 9.56 6.59 19.85
CA LEU A 275 10.67 5.90 19.17
C LEU A 275 10.99 4.54 19.78
N ALA A 276 11.08 4.44 21.10
CA ALA A 276 11.32 3.17 21.79
C ALA A 276 10.26 2.08 21.48
N ARG A 277 9.05 2.48 21.04
CA ARG A 277 8.00 1.55 20.60
C ARG A 277 8.03 1.25 19.10
N LEU A 278 8.64 2.13 18.30
CA LEU A 278 8.78 1.97 16.84
C LEU A 278 9.99 1.13 16.46
N GLU A 279 11.12 1.33 17.14
CA GLU A 279 12.42 0.70 16.85
C GLU A 279 12.38 -0.83 16.68
N PRO A 280 11.60 -1.60 17.47
CA PRO A 280 11.55 -3.06 17.29
C PRO A 280 10.87 -3.53 16.00
N HIS A 281 10.12 -2.65 15.32
CA HIS A 281 9.24 -3.04 14.22
C HIS A 281 9.52 -2.29 12.91
N ALA A 282 10.12 -1.09 12.97
CA ALA A 282 10.31 -0.24 11.80
C ALA A 282 11.67 -0.50 11.12
N THR A 283 11.65 -0.65 9.80
CA THR A 283 12.88 -0.81 8.99
C THR A 283 13.74 0.46 8.99
N ARG A 284 13.10 1.62 8.85
CA ARG A 284 13.76 2.93 8.76
C ARG A 284 12.93 3.97 9.49
N ILE A 285 13.58 4.74 10.35
CA ILE A 285 12.95 5.82 11.11
C ILE A 285 13.73 7.12 10.88
N GLY A 286 13.02 8.23 10.74
CA GLY A 286 13.61 9.56 10.76
C GLY A 286 12.68 10.59 11.40
N VAL A 287 13.21 11.78 11.67
CA VAL A 287 12.47 12.86 12.33
C VAL A 287 12.18 14.01 11.36
N ALA A 288 10.96 14.54 11.43
CA ALA A 288 10.59 15.82 10.84
C ALA A 288 10.42 16.86 11.96
N VAL A 289 11.29 17.86 12.00
CA VAL A 289 11.29 18.86 13.07
C VAL A 289 10.39 20.04 12.69
N ARG A 290 9.40 20.34 13.54
CA ARG A 290 8.52 21.50 13.34
C ARG A 290 8.96 22.68 14.20
N GLY A 291 9.39 23.75 13.55
CA GLY A 291 9.70 25.02 14.19
C GLY A 291 8.50 25.96 14.36
N PRO A 292 8.74 27.18 14.87
CA PRO A 292 10.02 27.65 15.41
C PRO A 292 10.34 26.99 16.77
N SER A 293 11.62 27.01 17.17
CA SER A 293 12.00 26.69 18.55
C SER A 293 11.87 27.93 19.43
N PRO A 294 11.06 27.92 20.50
CA PRO A 294 11.03 29.02 21.46
C PRO A 294 12.38 29.25 22.16
N ALA A 295 13.20 28.20 22.27
CA ALA A 295 14.50 28.21 22.95
C ALA A 295 15.69 28.33 21.98
N GLY A 296 15.44 28.54 20.69
CA GLY A 296 16.50 28.64 19.68
C GLY A 296 17.17 27.31 19.31
N LEU A 297 16.59 26.16 19.68
CA LEU A 297 17.12 24.84 19.31
C LEU A 297 17.11 24.66 17.80
N ILE A 298 18.25 24.25 17.25
CA ILE A 298 18.35 23.95 15.83
C ILE A 298 17.77 22.54 15.56
N PRO A 299 17.18 22.29 14.38
CA PRO A 299 16.60 20.99 14.05
C PRO A 299 17.54 19.79 14.25
N GLN A 300 18.85 19.98 13.99
CA GLN A 300 19.83 18.92 14.17
C GLN A 300 19.99 18.53 15.64
N GLU A 301 20.02 19.49 16.57
CA GLU A 301 20.07 19.21 18.01
C GLU A 301 18.85 18.41 18.47
N ILE A 302 17.67 18.65 17.88
CA ILE A 302 16.46 17.89 18.16
C ILE A 302 16.63 16.44 17.68
N ALA A 303 17.13 16.24 16.47
CA ALA A 303 17.39 14.92 15.88
C ALA A 303 18.42 14.12 16.70
N ASP A 304 19.55 14.74 17.04
CA ASP A 304 20.58 14.16 17.88
C ASP A 304 20.04 13.82 19.26
N ALA A 305 19.23 14.71 19.85
CA ALA A 305 18.62 14.47 21.14
C ALA A 305 17.66 13.28 21.11
N VAL A 306 16.85 13.09 20.07
CA VAL A 306 15.91 11.97 19.97
C VAL A 306 16.55 10.67 19.49
N GLY A 307 17.71 10.73 18.82
CA GLY A 307 18.51 9.58 18.41
C GLY A 307 18.19 9.00 17.03
N VAL A 308 17.52 9.74 16.15
CA VAL A 308 17.21 9.30 14.78
C VAL A 308 17.56 10.37 13.74
N PRO A 309 17.85 9.99 12.48
CA PRO A 309 18.25 10.94 11.43
C PRO A 309 17.21 12.04 11.18
N LEU A 310 17.68 13.28 10.96
CA LEU A 310 16.86 14.39 10.50
C LEU A 310 16.49 14.18 9.02
N ILE A 311 15.19 14.09 8.73
CA ILE A 311 14.68 14.03 7.34
C ILE A 311 14.46 15.44 6.81
N THR A 312 13.81 16.27 7.62
CA THR A 312 13.38 17.61 7.21
C THR A 312 13.14 18.48 8.43
N SER A 313 13.15 19.79 8.21
CA SER A 313 12.62 20.75 9.16
C SER A 313 11.66 21.72 8.47
N MET A 314 10.56 22.04 9.14
CA MET A 314 9.55 22.95 8.60
C MET A 314 9.25 24.09 9.56
N GLY A 315 9.22 25.31 9.02
CA GLY A 315 8.76 26.50 9.73
C GLY A 315 7.24 26.53 9.90
N ARG A 316 6.76 27.38 10.79
CA ARG A 316 5.32 27.61 10.99
C ARG A 316 4.73 28.40 9.82
N GLU A 317 3.67 27.88 9.22
CA GLU A 317 2.84 28.61 8.26
C GLU A 317 1.66 29.27 8.98
N ARG A 318 1.65 30.60 9.08
CA ARG A 318 0.68 31.34 9.91
C ARG A 318 -0.77 31.18 9.43
N SER A 319 -0.99 31.09 8.13
CA SER A 319 -2.31 30.95 7.52
C SER A 319 -2.84 29.53 7.53
N LEU A 320 -2.01 28.52 7.83
CA LEU A 320 -2.39 27.11 7.66
C LEU A 320 -3.55 26.72 8.58
N SER A 321 -3.47 27.08 9.87
CA SER A 321 -4.57 26.78 10.81
C SER A 321 -5.89 27.44 10.37
N VAL A 322 -5.84 28.70 9.94
CA VAL A 322 -7.03 29.42 9.47
C VAL A 322 -7.59 28.82 8.18
N ALA A 323 -6.73 28.34 7.28
CA ALA A 323 -7.15 27.65 6.07
C ALA A 323 -7.82 26.31 6.42
N LEU A 324 -7.24 25.52 7.32
CA LEU A 324 -7.83 24.26 7.80
C LEU A 324 -9.20 24.49 8.44
N ASP A 325 -9.35 25.51 9.29
CA ASP A 325 -10.63 25.86 9.93
C ASP A 325 -11.70 26.28 8.92
N ARG A 326 -11.30 26.75 7.73
CA ARG A 326 -12.19 27.09 6.61
C ARG A 326 -12.46 25.91 5.67
N GLY A 327 -11.89 24.75 5.95
CA GLY A 327 -11.97 23.59 5.08
C GLY A 327 -11.11 23.72 3.82
N GLU A 328 -9.98 24.42 3.92
CA GLU A 328 -9.03 24.60 2.83
C GLU A 328 -7.72 23.89 3.16
N PHE A 329 -7.44 22.79 2.46
CA PHE A 329 -6.14 22.12 2.52
C PHE A 329 -5.47 22.13 1.15
N VAL A 330 -4.75 23.22 0.84
CA VAL A 330 -3.93 23.32 -0.37
C VAL A 330 -2.51 23.75 0.05
N PRO A 331 -1.57 22.80 0.17
CA PRO A 331 -0.19 23.13 0.50
C PRO A 331 0.39 24.18 -0.46
N ARG A 332 0.87 25.30 0.09
CA ARG A 332 1.37 26.41 -0.72
C ARG A 332 2.58 25.96 -1.52
N HIS A 333 2.60 26.27 -2.82
CA HIS A 333 3.77 26.00 -3.66
C HIS A 333 5.02 26.66 -3.06
N ARG A 334 6.08 25.87 -2.83
CA ARG A 334 7.32 26.29 -2.13
C ARG A 334 7.10 26.82 -0.69
N GLY A 335 6.00 26.42 -0.05
CA GLY A 335 5.79 26.58 1.40
C GLY A 335 6.66 25.60 2.20
N HIS A 336 6.83 25.87 3.49
CA HIS A 336 7.58 24.99 4.40
C HIS A 336 6.97 23.60 4.46
N LEU A 337 5.63 23.50 4.47
CA LEU A 337 4.93 22.21 4.50
C LEU A 337 5.16 21.43 3.19
N ALA A 338 5.05 22.10 2.04
CA ALA A 338 5.24 21.49 0.74
C ALA A 338 6.69 21.02 0.52
N THR A 339 7.69 21.80 0.96
CA THR A 339 9.10 21.43 0.91
C THR A 339 9.39 20.23 1.80
N ALA A 340 8.92 20.24 3.06
CA ALA A 340 9.11 19.11 3.97
C ALA A 340 8.47 17.83 3.44
N ALA A 341 7.28 17.93 2.84
CA ALA A 341 6.64 16.81 2.19
C ALA A 341 7.46 16.26 1.02
N THR A 342 8.07 17.11 0.19
CA THR A 342 8.96 16.68 -0.89
C THR A 342 10.23 15.99 -0.36
N GLU A 343 10.82 16.50 0.72
CA GLU A 343 12.01 15.89 1.36
C GLU A 343 11.68 14.52 1.95
N VAL A 344 10.51 14.35 2.58
CA VAL A 344 10.03 13.04 3.07
C VAL A 344 9.86 12.05 1.91
N LEU A 345 9.27 12.47 0.78
CA LEU A 345 9.12 11.61 -0.40
C LEU A 345 10.48 11.19 -0.98
N ALA A 346 11.42 12.13 -1.07
CA ALA A 346 12.77 11.85 -1.53
C ALA A 346 13.49 10.87 -0.58
N ALA A 347 13.34 11.08 0.73
CA ALA A 347 13.92 10.20 1.74
C ALA A 347 13.33 8.79 1.68
N ALA A 348 12.02 8.63 1.45
CA ALA A 348 11.40 7.31 1.34
C ALA A 348 11.95 6.51 0.14
N ARG A 349 12.17 7.18 -1.00
CA ARG A 349 12.67 6.57 -2.25
C ARG A 349 14.18 6.37 -2.30
N GLY A 350 14.94 7.22 -1.60
CA GLY A 350 16.39 7.08 -1.48
C GLY A 350 16.80 6.19 -0.30
N ASN A 351 18.07 5.78 -0.27
CA ASN A 351 18.68 5.35 0.99
C ASN A 351 18.84 6.60 1.89
N LEU A 352 18.61 6.46 3.19
CA LEU A 352 19.01 7.48 4.18
C LEU A 352 20.53 7.54 4.26
N ALA A 353 21.17 8.10 3.24
CA ALA A 353 22.61 8.32 3.19
C ALA A 353 22.88 9.82 3.25
N GLY A 354 23.28 10.29 4.43
CA GLY A 354 24.11 11.49 4.57
C GLY A 354 23.44 12.76 5.10
N ALA A 355 23.25 12.82 6.43
CA ALA A 355 23.52 14.04 7.18
C ALA A 355 24.62 13.71 8.21
N SER A 356 25.81 13.41 7.71
CA SER A 356 27.02 13.42 8.53
C SER A 356 28.08 14.19 7.75
N ARG A 357 28.14 15.49 8.06
CA ARG A 357 29.34 16.29 8.25
C ARG A 357 28.95 17.68 8.73
#